data_AF-K3X1Q3-F1
#
_entry.id   AF-K3X1Q3-F1
#
_cell.length_a   1.000
_cell.length_b   1.000
_cell.length_c   1.000
_cell.angle_alpha   90.00
_cell.angle_beta   90.00
_cell.angle_gamma   90.00
#
_symmetry.space_group_name_H-M   'P 1'
#
loop_
_entity.id
_entity.type
_entity.pdbx_description
1 polymer ?
#
loop_
_entity_poly.entity_id
_entity_poly.type
_entity_poly.pdbx_seq_one_letter_code
_entity_poly.pdbx_strand_id
1 'polypeptide(L)'
;MSLAPQSVLRRWTKAHDLLIEYKLTKQQIVDAVAQSDLTFRAGFHELFGLLTRANVPVLIFSAGLYDVIHAVLEKEYKALSNEESTAAPATPSNLHVVSNMMHFDEATGAITGFDGKLIHSFNKNASVVLDTPFWKQCQLEQRRNILLLGDSRSDFKMANGLDFHDDEILRVGFLNTHVDDALDEYLTAYDVVLTHDASLLPIEALMQQLERAAK
;
A
#
# COMPACT_ATOMS: atom_id res chain seq x y z
N MET A 1 -9.11 -1.63 21.68
CA MET A 1 -9.40 -1.37 20.25
C MET A 1 -10.04 0.00 20.17
N SER A 2 -9.37 1.01 19.59
CA SER A 2 -9.98 2.33 19.40
C SER A 2 -11.03 2.20 18.29
N LEU A 3 -12.31 2.40 18.62
CA LEU A 3 -13.37 2.39 17.63
C LEU A 3 -13.19 3.58 16.69
N ALA A 4 -13.30 3.34 15.39
CA ALA A 4 -13.23 4.42 14.40
C ALA A 4 -14.33 5.45 14.69
N PRO A 5 -14.05 6.76 14.57
CA PRO A 5 -15.08 7.78 14.68
C PRO A 5 -16.21 7.50 13.68
N GLN A 6 -17.47 7.65 14.10
CA GLN A 6 -18.65 7.44 13.24
C GLN A 6 -18.59 8.26 11.95
N SER A 7 -17.95 9.44 11.99
CA SER A 7 -17.72 10.29 10.82
C SER A 7 -16.85 9.62 9.75
N VAL A 8 -15.84 8.85 10.14
CA VAL A 8 -14.92 8.15 9.23
C VAL A 8 -15.66 7.00 8.54
N LEU A 9 -16.37 6.18 9.32
CA LEU A 9 -17.18 5.08 8.79
C LEU A 9 -18.22 5.61 7.80
N ARG A 10 -18.98 6.64 8.21
CA ARG A 10 -19.99 7.26 7.36
C ARG A 10 -19.41 7.81 6.06
N ARG A 11 -18.22 8.41 6.08
CA ARG A 11 -17.56 8.94 4.87
C ARG A 11 -17.22 7.82 3.90
N TRP A 12 -16.61 6.74 4.37
CA TRP A 12 -16.25 5.59 3.55
C TRP A 12 -17.47 4.87 3.00
N THR A 13 -18.44 4.56 3.85
CA THR A 13 -19.68 3.90 3.42
C THR A 13 -20.42 4.74 2.38
N LYS A 14 -20.60 6.05 2.63
CA LYS A 14 -21.24 6.93 1.65
C LYS A 14 -20.49 7.00 0.32
N ALA A 15 -19.15 7.04 0.35
CA ALA A 15 -18.36 7.04 -0.87
C ALA A 15 -18.57 5.74 -1.66
N HIS A 16 -18.52 4.59 -0.99
CA HIS A 16 -18.74 3.28 -1.61
C HIS A 16 -20.16 3.15 -2.17
N ASP A 17 -21.17 3.57 -1.42
CA ASP A 17 -22.57 3.56 -1.84
C ASP A 17 -22.77 4.38 -3.12
N LEU A 18 -22.12 5.53 -3.23
CA LEU A 18 -22.17 6.36 -4.45
C LEU A 18 -21.52 5.64 -5.64
N LEU A 19 -20.38 4.96 -5.46
CA LEU A 19 -19.76 4.21 -6.56
C LEU A 19 -20.70 3.13 -7.10
N ILE A 20 -21.47 2.48 -6.21
CA ILE A 20 -22.48 1.47 -6.55
C ILE A 20 -23.71 2.10 -7.21
N GLU A 21 -24.25 3.17 -6.63
CA GLU A 21 -25.42 3.89 -7.14
C GLU A 21 -25.20 4.38 -8.58
N TYR A 22 -24.02 4.93 -8.85
CA TYR A 22 -23.64 5.42 -10.17
C TYR A 22 -23.06 4.35 -11.10
N LYS A 23 -23.02 3.08 -10.68
CA LYS A 23 -22.64 1.92 -11.50
C LYS A 23 -21.26 2.07 -12.15
N LEU A 24 -20.27 2.52 -11.38
CA LEU A 24 -18.89 2.61 -11.86
C LEU A 24 -18.44 1.28 -12.48
N THR A 25 -17.88 1.30 -13.68
CA THR A 25 -17.38 0.10 -14.34
C THR A 25 -15.87 -0.07 -14.19
N LYS A 26 -15.40 -1.32 -14.30
CA LYS A 26 -13.97 -1.62 -14.29
C LYS A 26 -13.21 -0.87 -15.39
N GLN A 27 -13.81 -0.72 -16.59
CA GLN A 27 -13.20 0.02 -17.69
C GLN A 27 -13.05 1.51 -17.37
N GLN A 28 -14.05 2.12 -16.72
CA GLN A 28 -13.96 3.52 -16.31
C GLN A 28 -12.82 3.77 -15.32
N ILE A 29 -12.49 2.80 -14.46
CA ILE A 29 -11.32 2.89 -13.57
C ILE A 29 -10.03 2.92 -14.38
N VAL A 30 -9.88 2.00 -15.34
CA VAL A 30 -8.70 1.93 -16.22
C VAL A 30 -8.55 3.23 -17.01
N ASP A 31 -9.64 3.73 -17.61
CA ASP A 31 -9.65 4.97 -18.38
C ASP A 31 -9.30 6.18 -17.50
N ALA A 32 -9.86 6.25 -16.28
CA ALA A 32 -9.55 7.31 -15.33
C ALA A 32 -8.08 7.28 -14.89
N VAL A 33 -7.52 6.10 -14.64
CA VAL A 33 -6.10 5.94 -14.29
C VAL A 33 -5.20 6.32 -15.48
N ALA A 34 -5.58 5.95 -16.70
CA ALA A 34 -4.86 6.34 -17.91
C ALA A 34 -4.78 7.87 -18.06
N GLN A 35 -5.87 8.58 -17.74
CA GLN A 35 -5.98 10.04 -17.82
C GLN A 35 -5.47 10.79 -16.58
N SER A 36 -5.18 10.08 -15.47
CA SER A 36 -4.73 10.69 -14.23
C SER A 36 -3.25 11.09 -14.26
N ASP A 37 -2.92 12.15 -13.54
CA ASP A 37 -1.55 12.61 -13.26
C ASP A 37 -0.94 11.91 -12.03
N LEU A 38 -1.38 10.67 -11.73
CA LEU A 38 -0.83 9.90 -10.62
C LEU A 38 0.63 9.55 -10.92
N THR A 39 1.51 9.87 -9.96
CA THR A 39 2.95 9.58 -10.05
C THR A 39 3.43 8.86 -8.81
N PHE A 40 4.39 7.95 -9.00
CA PHE A 40 5.13 7.37 -7.89
C PHE A 40 6.19 8.34 -7.37
N ARG A 41 6.54 8.22 -6.08
CA ARG A 41 7.69 8.93 -5.51
C ARG A 41 8.97 8.51 -6.26
N ALA A 42 9.88 9.45 -6.49
CA ALA A 42 11.20 9.15 -7.05
C ALA A 42 11.90 8.05 -6.22
N GLY A 43 12.56 7.10 -6.87
CA GLY A 43 13.15 5.92 -6.21
C GLY A 43 12.23 4.69 -6.14
N PHE A 44 10.98 4.77 -6.62
CA PHE A 44 10.04 3.65 -6.59
C PHE A 44 10.56 2.42 -7.34
N HIS A 45 11.01 2.56 -8.58
CA HIS A 45 11.47 1.42 -9.38
C HIS A 45 12.76 0.81 -8.83
N GLU A 46 13.66 1.66 -8.34
CA GLU A 46 14.93 1.25 -7.75
C GLU A 46 14.69 0.42 -6.48
N LEU A 47 13.86 0.93 -5.57
CA LEU A 47 13.50 0.23 -4.33
C LEU A 47 12.74 -1.06 -4.63
N PHE A 48 11.68 -1.02 -5.43
CA PHE A 48 10.87 -2.20 -5.70
C PHE A 48 11.64 -3.25 -6.49
N GLY A 49 12.45 -2.84 -7.46
CA GLY A 49 13.34 -3.73 -8.20
C GLY A 49 14.37 -4.41 -7.29
N LEU A 50 14.91 -3.68 -6.31
CA LEU A 50 15.80 -4.23 -5.29
C LEU A 50 15.09 -5.28 -4.42
N LEU A 51 13.90 -4.96 -3.90
CA LEU A 51 13.11 -5.86 -3.07
C LEU A 51 12.70 -7.13 -3.84
N THR A 52 12.34 -7.00 -5.11
CA THR A 52 12.03 -8.14 -5.99
C THR A 52 13.24 -9.04 -6.19
N ARG A 53 14.43 -8.49 -6.50
CA ARG A 53 15.66 -9.30 -6.67
C ARG A 53 16.06 -10.03 -5.39
N ALA A 54 15.85 -9.40 -4.24
CA ALA A 54 16.12 -10.00 -2.93
C ALA A 54 14.99 -10.92 -2.43
N ASN A 55 13.91 -11.11 -3.21
CA ASN A 55 12.72 -11.88 -2.84
C ASN A 55 12.14 -11.47 -1.47
N VAL A 56 12.10 -10.15 -1.23
CA VAL A 56 11.50 -9.55 -0.04
C VAL A 56 10.00 -9.35 -0.33
N PRO A 57 9.09 -9.96 0.46
CA PRO A 57 7.66 -9.73 0.32
C PRO A 57 7.30 -8.29 0.63
N VAL A 58 6.48 -7.68 -0.23
CA VAL A 58 6.02 -6.30 -0.11
C VAL A 58 4.50 -6.31 -0.03
N LEU A 59 3.95 -5.62 0.97
CA LEU A 59 2.51 -5.41 1.12
C LEU A 59 2.18 -3.93 0.99
N ILE A 60 1.38 -3.59 -0.02
CA ILE A 60 0.66 -2.32 -0.06
C ILE A 60 -0.62 -2.50 0.76
N PHE A 61 -0.61 -1.99 1.99
CA PHE A 61 -1.77 -2.02 2.88
C PHE A 61 -2.51 -0.69 2.87
N SER A 62 -3.56 -0.60 2.06
CA SER A 62 -4.24 0.65 1.75
C SER A 62 -5.69 0.67 2.21
N ALA A 63 -6.13 1.80 2.78
CA ALA A 63 -7.54 2.07 3.02
C ALA A 63 -8.25 2.56 1.75
N GLY A 64 -7.53 2.73 0.63
CA GLY A 64 -8.08 3.14 -0.65
C GLY A 64 -8.87 2.05 -1.37
N LEU A 65 -8.85 2.12 -2.70
CA LEU A 65 -9.58 1.21 -3.59
C LEU A 65 -8.58 0.27 -4.27
N TYR A 66 -8.73 -1.04 -4.04
CA TYR A 66 -7.83 -2.07 -4.57
C TYR A 66 -7.69 -1.99 -6.10
N ASP A 67 -8.82 -1.91 -6.81
CA ASP A 67 -8.87 -1.95 -8.27
C ASP A 67 -8.18 -0.74 -8.92
N VAL A 68 -8.23 0.42 -8.24
CA VAL A 68 -7.50 1.62 -8.67
C VAL A 68 -6.00 1.42 -8.48
N ILE A 69 -5.57 0.91 -7.32
CA ILE A 69 -4.15 0.63 -7.04
C ILE A 69 -3.59 -0.37 -8.06
N HIS A 70 -4.34 -1.44 -8.35
CA HIS A 70 -3.96 -2.42 -9.35
C HIS A 70 -3.87 -1.82 -10.76
N ALA A 71 -4.85 -1.01 -11.18
CA ALA A 71 -4.80 -0.34 -12.47
C ALA A 71 -3.60 0.62 -12.59
N VAL A 72 -3.24 1.32 -11.51
CA VAL A 72 -2.06 2.21 -11.48
C VAL A 72 -0.77 1.40 -11.59
N LEU A 73 -0.60 0.34 -10.79
CA LEU A 73 0.57 -0.54 -10.85
C LEU A 73 0.71 -1.19 -12.23
N GLU A 74 -0.39 -1.68 -12.81
CA GLU A 74 -0.37 -2.26 -14.15
C GLU A 74 0.02 -1.25 -15.22
N LYS A 75 -0.52 -0.02 -15.18
CA LYS A 75 -0.13 1.07 -16.10
C LYS A 75 1.37 1.33 -16.01
N GLU A 76 1.88 1.43 -14.79
CA GLU A 76 3.28 1.74 -14.51
C GLU A 76 4.23 0.65 -15.02
N TYR A 77 4.00 -0.61 -14.64
CA TYR A 77 4.86 -1.71 -15.06
C TYR A 77 4.75 -2.02 -16.55
N LYS A 78 3.59 -1.80 -17.18
CA LYS A 78 3.44 -1.88 -18.65
C LYS A 78 4.27 -0.81 -19.37
N ALA A 79 4.40 0.40 -18.81
CA ALA A 79 5.22 1.45 -19.40
C ALA A 79 6.73 1.14 -19.33
N LEU A 80 7.17 0.29 -18.39
CA LEU A 80 8.56 -0.16 -18.26
C LEU A 80 8.93 -1.34 -19.18
N SER A 81 7.95 -1.99 -19.81
CA SER A 81 8.20 -3.02 -20.82
C SER A 81 8.80 -2.41 -22.08
N ASN A 82 9.96 -2.88 -22.51
CA ASN A 82 10.35 -2.72 -23.91
C ASN A 82 9.52 -3.69 -24.77
N GLU A 83 9.09 -3.25 -25.96
CA GLU A 83 8.31 -4.06 -26.92
C GLU A 83 8.99 -5.36 -27.38
N GLU A 84 10.30 -5.53 -27.11
CA GLU A 84 11.09 -6.69 -27.53
C GLU A 84 11.07 -7.88 -26.55
N SER A 85 10.53 -7.71 -25.33
CA SER A 85 10.36 -8.82 -24.38
C SER A 85 9.02 -9.54 -24.62
N THR A 86 9.07 -10.83 -24.99
CA THR A 86 7.87 -11.67 -25.20
C THR A 86 7.09 -11.99 -23.91
N ALA A 87 7.56 -11.52 -22.76
CA ALA A 87 6.84 -11.53 -21.50
C ALA A 87 6.60 -10.09 -21.06
N ALA A 88 5.32 -9.71 -20.94
CA ALA A 88 4.94 -8.44 -20.34
C ALA A 88 5.51 -8.37 -18.91
N PRO A 89 6.11 -7.24 -18.46
CA PRO A 89 6.39 -6.98 -17.07
C PRO A 89 5.04 -6.89 -16.37
N ALA A 90 4.64 -8.02 -15.81
CA ALA A 90 3.59 -8.06 -14.84
C ALA A 90 4.09 -7.41 -13.55
N THR A 91 3.16 -6.88 -12.75
CA THR A 91 3.43 -6.51 -11.36
C THR A 91 4.24 -7.62 -10.68
N PRO A 92 5.37 -7.30 -10.01
CA PRO A 92 6.24 -8.31 -9.43
C PRO A 92 5.51 -9.26 -8.49
N SER A 93 5.83 -10.55 -8.53
CA SER A 93 5.13 -11.58 -7.75
C SER A 93 5.33 -11.46 -6.23
N ASN A 94 6.37 -10.73 -5.79
CA ASN A 94 6.61 -10.42 -4.38
C ASN A 94 5.79 -9.21 -3.89
N LEU A 95 5.05 -8.53 -4.77
CA LEU A 95 4.22 -7.38 -4.43
C LEU A 95 2.75 -7.80 -4.27
N HIS A 96 2.21 -7.55 -3.08
CA HIS A 96 0.84 -7.87 -2.71
C HIS A 96 0.08 -6.60 -2.32
N VAL A 97 -1.23 -6.59 -2.53
CA VAL A 97 -2.11 -5.47 -2.18
C VAL A 97 -3.24 -5.99 -1.29
N VAL A 98 -3.46 -5.32 -0.16
CA VAL A 98 -4.64 -5.52 0.69
C VAL A 98 -5.33 -4.18 0.83
N SER A 99 -6.54 -4.07 0.28
CA SER A 99 -7.33 -2.84 0.22
C SER A 99 -8.81 -3.14 -0.01
N ASN A 100 -9.66 -2.11 -0.15
CA ASN A 100 -11.08 -2.29 -0.41
C ASN A 100 -11.30 -2.71 -1.87
N MET A 101 -11.59 -3.99 -2.08
CA MET A 101 -11.78 -4.58 -3.42
C MET A 101 -13.22 -4.49 -3.87
N MET A 102 -13.43 -4.00 -5.09
CA MET A 102 -14.74 -3.90 -5.70
C MET A 102 -15.18 -5.24 -6.27
N HIS A 103 -16.47 -5.56 -6.13
CA HIS A 103 -17.10 -6.67 -6.81
C HIS A 103 -17.85 -6.17 -8.05
N PHE A 104 -17.49 -6.68 -9.23
CA PHE A 104 -18.10 -6.28 -10.50
C PHE A 104 -19.04 -7.37 -11.03
N ASP A 105 -20.18 -6.95 -11.57
CA ASP A 105 -21.08 -7.82 -12.30
C ASP A 105 -20.45 -8.22 -13.65
N GLU A 106 -20.39 -9.52 -13.94
CA GLU A 106 -19.72 -10.04 -15.15
C GLU A 106 -20.42 -9.62 -16.46
N ALA A 107 -21.75 -9.46 -16.44
CA ALA A 107 -22.53 -9.16 -17.64
C ALA A 107 -22.46 -7.67 -18.02
N THR A 108 -22.51 -6.79 -17.03
CA THR A 108 -22.57 -5.33 -17.21
C THR A 108 -21.23 -4.64 -16.98
N GLY A 109 -20.30 -5.28 -16.28
CA GLY A 109 -19.01 -4.71 -15.87
C GLY A 109 -19.13 -3.65 -14.76
N ALA A 110 -20.32 -3.43 -14.20
CA ALA A 110 -20.59 -2.43 -13.18
C ALA A 110 -20.33 -2.97 -11.78
N ILE A 111 -19.86 -2.10 -10.88
CA ILE A 111 -19.69 -2.43 -9.47
C ILE A 111 -21.05 -2.74 -8.82
N THR A 112 -21.07 -3.78 -7.99
CA THR A 112 -22.23 -4.24 -7.22
C THR A 112 -21.99 -4.21 -5.70
N GLY A 113 -20.73 -4.10 -5.27
CA GLY A 113 -20.36 -4.12 -3.87
C GLY A 113 -18.86 -4.05 -3.64
N PHE A 114 -18.47 -4.32 -2.38
CA PHE A 114 -17.08 -4.44 -1.95
C PHE A 114 -16.89 -5.73 -1.16
N ASP A 115 -15.71 -6.32 -1.29
CA ASP A 115 -15.36 -7.56 -0.62
C ASP A 115 -14.92 -7.35 0.84
N GLY A 116 -15.31 -8.29 1.69
CA GLY A 116 -14.85 -8.36 3.07
C GLY A 116 -15.31 -7.19 3.94
N LYS A 117 -14.48 -6.86 4.95
CA LYS A 117 -14.74 -5.75 5.87
C LYS A 117 -14.06 -4.49 5.34
N LEU A 118 -14.76 -3.36 5.44
CA LEU A 118 -14.22 -2.04 5.11
C LEU A 118 -12.87 -1.82 5.82
N ILE A 119 -11.83 -1.53 5.04
CA ILE A 119 -10.52 -1.07 5.51
C ILE A 119 -10.53 0.45 5.49
N HIS A 120 -10.19 1.05 6.63
CA HIS A 120 -10.10 2.49 6.81
C HIS A 120 -8.89 2.81 7.70
N SER A 121 -8.52 4.09 7.84
CA SER A 121 -7.35 4.53 8.61
C SER A 121 -7.24 3.90 10.02
N PHE A 122 -8.34 3.68 10.74
CA PHE A 122 -8.30 3.19 12.12
C PHE A 122 -8.24 1.66 12.31
N ASN A 123 -8.34 0.85 11.26
CA ASN A 123 -8.34 -0.61 11.38
C ASN A 123 -7.23 -1.30 10.57
N LYS A 124 -6.26 -0.54 10.07
CA LYS A 124 -5.05 -1.10 9.46
C LYS A 124 -4.14 -1.71 10.53
N ASN A 125 -4.30 -3.00 10.80
CA ASN A 125 -3.50 -3.75 11.77
C ASN A 125 -3.55 -5.25 11.44
N ALA A 126 -2.93 -6.08 12.29
CA ALA A 126 -2.86 -7.53 12.15
C ALA A 126 -4.20 -8.21 11.85
N SER A 127 -5.32 -7.75 12.41
CA SER A 127 -6.63 -8.39 12.23
C SER A 127 -7.11 -8.41 10.78
N VAL A 128 -6.55 -7.55 9.93
CA VAL A 128 -6.86 -7.51 8.48
C VAL A 128 -5.87 -8.37 7.70
N VAL A 129 -4.63 -8.50 8.15
CA VAL A 129 -3.53 -9.11 7.39
C VAL A 129 -3.37 -10.61 7.68
N LEU A 130 -3.59 -11.06 8.93
CA LEU A 130 -3.33 -12.43 9.36
C LEU A 130 -4.08 -13.50 8.54
N ASP A 131 -5.28 -13.20 8.07
CA ASP A 131 -6.11 -14.12 7.30
C ASP A 131 -5.89 -14.03 5.78
N THR A 132 -5.00 -13.16 5.32
CA THR A 132 -4.78 -12.92 3.88
C THR A 132 -3.90 -14.02 3.25
N PRO A 133 -4.05 -14.27 1.93
CA PRO A 133 -3.14 -15.15 1.19
C PRO A 133 -1.68 -14.71 1.32
N PHE A 134 -1.43 -13.39 1.36
CA PHE A 134 -0.10 -12.81 1.57
C PHE A 134 0.57 -13.36 2.83
N TRP A 135 -0.13 -13.35 3.97
CA TRP A 135 0.42 -13.85 5.24
C TRP A 135 0.93 -15.29 5.12
N LYS A 136 0.08 -16.17 4.56
CA LYS A 136 0.38 -17.60 4.45
C LYS A 136 1.40 -17.91 3.36
N GLN A 137 1.27 -17.31 2.18
CA GLN A 137 2.13 -17.58 1.03
C GLN A 137 3.56 -17.07 1.25
N CYS A 138 3.72 -15.96 1.97
CA CYS A 138 5.02 -15.36 2.23
C CYS A 138 5.67 -15.85 3.54
N GLN A 139 5.01 -16.76 4.27
CA GLN A 139 5.46 -17.35 5.55
C GLN A 139 5.88 -16.24 6.53
N LEU A 140 5.01 -15.23 6.70
CA LEU A 140 5.39 -14.02 7.43
C LEU A 140 5.67 -14.28 8.90
N GLU A 141 5.13 -15.36 9.47
CA GLU A 141 5.50 -15.82 10.81
C GLU A 141 6.98 -16.19 10.96
N GLN A 142 7.69 -16.46 9.86
CA GLN A 142 9.13 -16.76 9.84
C GLN A 142 10.00 -15.52 9.59
N ARG A 143 9.39 -14.34 9.37
CA ARG A 143 10.09 -13.11 8.98
C ARG A 143 9.98 -12.07 10.08
N ARG A 144 11.08 -11.83 10.80
CA ARG A 144 11.11 -10.96 11.98
C ARG A 144 11.24 -9.47 11.66
N ASN A 145 12.11 -9.11 10.72
CA ASN A 145 12.44 -7.71 10.46
C ASN A 145 11.42 -7.06 9.51
N ILE A 146 10.84 -5.94 9.93
CA ILE A 146 9.83 -5.19 9.16
C ILE A 146 10.34 -3.78 8.87
N LEU A 147 10.25 -3.39 7.60
CA LEU A 147 10.29 -1.99 7.20
C LEU A 147 8.86 -1.51 6.97
N LEU A 148 8.39 -0.58 7.82
CA LEU A 148 7.04 -0.01 7.74
C LEU A 148 7.11 1.40 7.18
N LEU A 149 6.42 1.64 6.07
CA LEU A 149 6.31 2.96 5.44
C LEU A 149 4.87 3.47 5.57
N GLY A 150 4.70 4.70 6.07
CA GLY A 150 3.38 5.30 6.24
C GLY A 150 3.41 6.81 6.08
N ASP A 151 2.29 7.42 5.70
CA ASP A 151 2.17 8.88 5.57
C ASP A 151 1.15 9.47 6.55
N SER A 152 0.44 8.62 7.29
CA SER A 152 -0.56 9.05 8.26
C SER A 152 -0.21 8.64 9.68
N ARG A 153 -0.83 9.30 10.65
CA ARG A 153 -0.77 8.93 12.08
C ARG A 153 -1.40 7.57 12.40
N SER A 154 -2.04 6.92 11.42
CA SER A 154 -2.59 5.58 11.60
C SER A 154 -1.68 4.47 11.07
N ASP A 155 -0.82 4.76 10.10
CA ASP A 155 -0.10 3.71 9.39
C ASP A 155 1.01 3.07 10.23
N PHE A 156 1.56 3.79 11.22
CA PHE A 156 2.51 3.20 12.18
C PHE A 156 1.95 1.98 12.94
N LYS A 157 0.61 1.83 12.97
CA LYS A 157 -0.12 0.73 13.61
C LYS A 157 -0.34 -0.49 12.70
N MET A 158 0.13 -0.46 11.44
CA MET A 158 -0.08 -1.57 10.51
C MET A 158 0.48 -2.91 11.01
N ALA A 159 1.57 -2.86 11.79
CA ALA A 159 2.16 -4.03 12.43
C ALA A 159 1.55 -4.38 13.80
N ASN A 160 0.63 -3.59 14.34
CA ASN A 160 0.07 -3.85 15.66
C ASN A 160 -0.72 -5.16 15.68
N GLY A 161 -0.48 -5.97 16.70
CA GLY A 161 -1.10 -7.28 16.88
C GLY A 161 -0.39 -8.41 16.15
N LEU A 162 0.71 -8.12 15.46
CA LEU A 162 1.64 -9.13 14.98
C LEU A 162 2.63 -9.52 16.10
N ASP A 163 3.16 -10.74 16.05
CA ASP A 163 4.11 -11.24 17.04
C ASP A 163 5.55 -10.81 16.71
N PHE A 164 5.84 -9.53 16.95
CA PHE A 164 7.15 -8.89 16.75
C PHE A 164 7.55 -8.07 17.96
N HIS A 165 8.86 -7.89 18.14
CA HIS A 165 9.42 -6.93 19.08
C HIS A 165 9.52 -5.55 18.42
N ASP A 166 9.43 -4.48 19.22
CA ASP A 166 9.45 -3.11 18.68
C ASP A 166 10.77 -2.75 17.99
N ASP A 167 11.89 -3.38 18.39
CA ASP A 167 13.22 -3.23 17.79
C ASP A 167 13.41 -4.02 16.48
N GLU A 168 12.43 -4.86 16.10
CA GLU A 168 12.41 -5.57 14.82
C GLU A 168 11.68 -4.77 13.71
N ILE A 169 11.09 -3.61 14.06
CA ILE A 169 10.29 -2.79 13.14
C ILE A 169 10.93 -1.42 12.99
N LEU A 170 11.43 -1.12 11.78
CA LEU A 170 11.83 0.23 11.40
C LEU A 170 10.64 0.97 10.76
N ARG A 171 10.16 2.03 11.41
CA ARG A 171 9.02 2.84 10.97
C ARG A 171 9.51 4.13 10.33
N VAL A 172 9.20 4.32 9.06
CA VAL A 172 9.51 5.53 8.30
C VAL A 172 8.22 6.26 7.92
N GLY A 173 8.08 7.49 8.41
CA GLY A 173 6.92 8.36 8.21
C GLY A 173 7.15 9.42 7.14
N PHE A 174 6.25 9.55 6.18
CA PHE A 174 6.25 10.63 5.20
C PHE A 174 5.34 11.77 5.65
N LEU A 175 5.92 12.86 6.15
CA LEU A 175 5.19 14.05 6.57
C LEU A 175 5.16 15.08 5.43
N ASN A 176 4.13 14.98 4.59
CA ASN A 176 4.04 15.75 3.34
C ASN A 176 3.49 17.18 3.53
N THR A 177 2.63 17.39 4.52
CA THR A 177 1.92 18.66 4.74
C THR A 177 1.93 19.03 6.21
N HIS A 178 1.77 20.31 6.53
CA HIS A 178 1.74 20.83 7.92
C HIS A 178 2.96 20.36 8.74
N VAL A 179 4.16 20.42 8.13
CA VAL A 179 5.38 19.87 8.73
C VAL A 179 5.64 20.48 10.11
N ASP A 180 5.64 21.81 10.21
CA ASP A 180 5.93 22.52 11.46
C ASP A 180 4.95 22.17 12.59
N ASP A 181 3.68 21.90 12.25
CA ASP A 181 2.62 21.62 13.23
C ASP A 181 2.60 20.15 13.68
N ALA A 182 3.04 19.23 12.82
CA ALA A 182 2.86 17.79 13.01
C ALA A 182 4.16 17.02 13.28
N LEU A 183 5.33 17.66 13.12
CA LEU A 183 6.63 16.98 13.22
C LEU A 183 6.83 16.29 14.57
N ASP A 184 6.57 16.99 15.68
CA ASP A 184 6.75 16.43 17.02
C ASP A 184 5.91 15.18 17.24
N GLU A 185 4.67 15.19 16.75
CA GLU A 185 3.79 14.02 16.84
C GLU A 185 4.29 12.87 15.96
N TYR A 186 4.77 13.15 14.74
CA TYR A 186 5.32 12.12 13.87
C TYR A 186 6.58 11.48 14.47
N LEU A 187 7.45 12.27 15.11
CA LEU A 187 8.63 11.78 15.81
C LEU A 187 8.29 10.90 17.02
N THR A 188 7.07 10.97 17.55
CA THR A 188 6.60 10.02 18.59
C THR A 188 6.13 8.68 18.02
N ALA A 189 5.79 8.62 16.73
CA ALA A 189 5.18 7.46 16.08
C ALA A 189 6.11 6.72 15.10
N TYR A 190 7.12 7.42 14.57
CA TYR A 190 8.04 6.93 13.55
C TYR A 190 9.49 7.13 13.99
N ASP A 191 10.34 6.15 13.68
CA ASP A 191 11.78 6.20 13.96
C ASP A 191 12.51 7.18 13.04
N VAL A 192 12.02 7.30 11.79
CA VAL A 192 12.52 8.23 10.78
C VAL A 192 11.34 9.00 10.19
N VAL A 193 11.46 10.34 10.13
CA VAL A 193 10.45 11.19 9.48
C VAL A 193 11.08 11.89 8.28
N LEU A 194 10.51 11.63 7.10
CA LEU A 194 10.87 12.27 5.85
C LEU A 194 9.83 13.36 5.54
N THR A 195 10.27 14.62 5.44
CA THR A 195 9.36 15.77 5.30
C THR A 195 9.33 16.30 3.87
N HIS A 196 8.35 17.15 3.55
CA HIS A 196 8.28 17.92 2.29
C HIS A 196 8.23 17.04 1.02
N ASP A 197 7.40 16.00 1.04
CA ASP A 197 7.22 15.07 -0.08
C ASP A 197 8.53 14.42 -0.57
N ALA A 198 9.34 13.96 0.38
CA ALA A 198 10.61 13.30 0.09
C ALA A 198 10.48 12.06 -0.81
N SER A 199 11.56 11.76 -1.52
CA SER A 199 11.69 10.56 -2.36
C SER A 199 11.86 9.27 -1.54
N LEU A 200 11.75 8.12 -2.21
CA LEU A 200 12.08 6.80 -1.66
C LEU A 200 13.59 6.49 -1.67
N LEU A 201 14.42 7.36 -2.26
CA LEU A 201 15.86 7.15 -2.40
C LEU A 201 16.60 6.91 -1.07
N PRO A 202 16.30 7.58 0.05
CA PRO A 202 16.96 7.27 1.33
C PRO A 202 16.67 5.84 1.82
N ILE A 203 15.45 5.34 1.59
CA ILE A 203 15.04 3.99 1.96
C ILE A 203 15.70 2.97 1.04
N GLU A 204 15.75 3.27 -0.26
CA GLU A 204 16.46 2.48 -1.26
C GLU A 204 17.94 2.31 -0.89
N ALA A 205 18.62 3.41 -0.55
CA ALA A 205 20.02 3.39 -0.13
C ALA A 205 20.24 2.55 1.14
N LEU A 206 19.33 2.62 2.12
CA LEU A 206 19.36 1.77 3.31
C LEU A 206 19.25 0.28 2.93
N MET A 207 18.28 -0.07 2.07
CA MET A 207 18.09 -1.46 1.62
C MET A 207 19.32 -1.97 0.87
N GLN A 208 19.96 -1.15 0.03
CA GLN A 208 21.21 -1.52 -0.63
C GLN A 208 22.34 -1.81 0.37
N GLN A 209 22.44 -1.03 1.45
CA GLN A 209 23.44 -1.27 2.50
C GLN A 209 23.19 -2.58 3.24
N LEU A 210 21.94 -2.88 3.57
CA LEU A 210 21.57 -4.14 4.21
C LEU A 210 21.86 -5.34 3.30
N GLU A 211 21.54 -5.24 2.00
CA GLU A 211 21.85 -6.31 1.03
C GLU A 211 23.36 -6.58 0.93
N ARG A 212 24.19 -5.52 0.99
CA ARG A 212 25.66 -5.66 0.97
C ARG A 212 26.22 -6.27 2.25
N ALA A 213 25.64 -5.94 3.39
CA ALA A 213 26.07 -6.46 4.69
C ALA A 213 25.66 -7.93 4.92
N ALA A 214 24.64 -8.41 4.20
CA ALA A 214 24.16 -9.79 4.28
C ALA A 214 24.94 -10.78 3.39
N LYS A 215 25.83 -10.29 2.51
CA LYS A 215 26.72 -11.09 1.65
C LYS A 215 28.08 -11.26 2.30
#